data_AF-A0A932HJE4-F1
#
_entry.id   AF-A0A932HJE4-F1
#
_cell.length_a   1.000
_cell.length_b   1.000
_cell.length_c   1.000
_cell.angle_alpha   90.00
_cell.angle_beta   90.00
_cell.angle_gamma   90.00
#
_symmetry.space_group_name_H-M   'P 1'
#
loop_
_entity.id
_entity.type
_entity.pdbx_description
1 polymer ?
#
loop_
_entity_poly.entity_id
_entity_poly.type
_entity_poly.pdbx_seq_one_letter_code
_entity_poly.pdbx_strand_id
1 'polypeptide(L)' 'MPAANLALLDTSVYIENFRLSRIGARKGYAANKLRHLAFDTLIALSARDFGATLITCNREDFAEINKHVALKLIFW' A
#
# COMPACT_ATOMS: atom_id res chain seq x y z
N MET A 1 -2.30 14.89 26.28
CA MET A 1 -3.11 14.84 25.05
C MET A 1 -2.14 14.52 23.92
N PRO A 2 -2.04 13.28 23.42
CA PRO A 2 -1.18 13.03 22.27
C PRO A 2 -1.77 13.81 21.09
N ALA A 3 -0.90 14.53 20.39
CA ALA A 3 -1.25 15.34 19.23
C ALA A 3 -2.12 14.51 18.29
N ALA A 4 -3.14 15.16 17.72
CA ALA A 4 -3.91 14.60 16.63
C ALA A 4 -2.93 13.98 15.62
N ASN A 5 -2.97 12.65 15.50
CA ASN A 5 -2.28 11.88 14.47
C ASN A 5 -2.93 12.24 13.13
N LEU A 6 -2.71 13.46 12.67
CA LEU A 6 -2.82 13.78 11.26
C LEU A 6 -1.73 12.92 10.63
N ALA A 7 -2.14 11.89 9.88
CA ALA A 7 -1.24 11.06 9.09
C ALA A 7 -0.55 11.97 8.08
N LEU A 8 0.49 12.70 8.51
CA LEU A 8 1.53 13.14 7.61
C LEU A 8 2.13 11.83 7.14
N LEU A 9 1.66 11.36 5.98
CA LEU A 9 2.38 10.37 5.18
C LEU A 9 3.75 11.00 5.00
N ASP A 10 4.71 10.55 5.79
CA ASP A 10 6.07 11.05 5.68
C ASP A 10 6.55 10.77 4.26
N THR A 11 7.54 11.53 3.80
CA THR A 11 8.07 11.43 2.43
C THR A 11 8.48 9.98 2.11
N SER A 12 8.86 9.20 3.13
CA SER A 12 9.10 7.76 3.06
C SER A 12 7.93 6.95 2.47
N VAL A 13 6.68 7.22 2.84
CA VAL A 13 5.49 6.53 2.31
C VAL A 13 5.30 6.78 0.81
N TYR A 14 5.53 8.03 0.37
CA TYR A 14 5.47 8.37 -1.06
C TYR A 14 6.60 7.72 -1.87
N ILE A 15 7.80 7.64 -1.31
CA ILE A 15 8.94 6.95 -1.94
C ILE A 15 8.67 5.46 -2.06
N GLU A 16 8.15 4.81 -1.02
CA GLU A 16 7.78 3.39 -1.05
C GLU A 16 6.67 3.11 -2.06
N ASN A 17 5.64 3.96 -2.11
CA ASN A 17 4.58 3.86 -3.10
C ASN A 17 5.10 3.94 -4.54
N PHE A 18 5.96 4.93 -4.80
CA PHE A 18 6.57 5.10 -6.11
C PHE A 18 7.40 3.87 -6.50
N ARG A 19 8.16 3.28 -5.57
CA ARG A 19 8.93 2.06 -5.83
C ARG A 19 8.04 0.89 -6.20
N LEU A 20 6.93 0.68 -5.49
CA LEU A 20 6.00 -0.41 -5.74
C LEU A 20 5.25 -0.24 -7.07
N SER A 21 4.84 0.99 -7.38
CA SER A 21 4.25 1.32 -8.68
C SER A 21 5.23 1.07 -9.84
N ARG A 22 6.54 1.34 -9.66
CA ARG A 22 7.57 1.00 -10.66
C ARG A 22 7.76 -0.50 -10.86
N ILE A 23 7.56 -1.31 -9.82
CA ILE A 23 7.58 -2.78 -9.95
C ILE A 23 6.39 -3.24 -10.79
N GLY A 24 5.18 -2.71 -10.53
CA GLY A 24 4.00 -2.95 -11.37
C GLY A 24 4.23 -2.56 -12.84
N ALA A 25 4.90 -1.43 -13.08
CA ALA A 25 5.19 -0.97 -14.45
C ALA A 25 6.14 -1.92 -15.17
N ARG A 26 7.15 -2.46 -14.48
CA ARG A 26 8.07 -3.47 -15.02
C ARG A 26 7.37 -4.80 -15.33
N LYS A 27 6.27 -5.12 -14.65
CA LYS A 27 5.41 -6.27 -14.94
C LYS A 27 4.46 -6.06 -16.13
N GLY A 28 4.45 -4.86 -16.72
CA GLY A 28 3.61 -4.54 -17.88
C GLY A 28 2.18 -4.16 -17.52
N TYR A 29 1.90 -3.73 -16.28
CA TYR A 29 0.57 -3.26 -15.92
C TYR A 29 0.19 -1.99 -16.69
N ALA A 30 -1.04 -1.95 -17.18
CA ALA A 30 -1.61 -0.79 -17.83
C ALA A 30 -1.72 0.40 -16.85
N ALA A 31 -1.72 1.63 -17.39
CA ALA A 31 -1.70 2.86 -16.59
C ALA A 31 -2.87 2.98 -15.60
N ASN A 32 -4.04 2.43 -15.93
CA ASN A 32 -5.18 2.35 -15.00
C ASN A 32 -4.84 1.42 -13.82
N LYS A 33 -4.35 0.20 -14.08
CA LYS A 33 -3.98 -0.76 -13.04
C LYS A 33 -2.83 -0.24 -12.17
N LEU A 34 -1.85 0.46 -12.74
CA LEU A 34 -0.77 1.10 -11.96
C LEU A 34 -1.31 2.13 -10.97
N ARG A 35 -2.31 2.91 -11.38
CA ARG A 35 -2.95 3.89 -10.50
C ARG A 35 -3.72 3.22 -9.37
N HIS A 36 -4.46 2.14 -9.67
CA HIS A 36 -5.14 1.35 -8.64
C HIS A 36 -4.14 0.75 -7.65
N LEU A 37 -3.05 0.16 -8.15
CA LEU A 37 -1.98 -0.40 -7.31
C LEU A 37 -1.32 0.68 -6.44
N ALA A 38 -1.13 1.89 -6.96
CA ALA A 38 -0.61 3.02 -6.19
C ALA A 38 -1.55 3.37 -5.03
N PHE A 39 -2.86 3.45 -5.27
CA PHE A 39 -3.82 3.73 -4.19
C PHE A 39 -3.88 2.59 -3.16
N ASP A 40 -3.92 1.34 -3.60
CA ASP A 40 -3.90 0.17 -2.71
C ASP A 40 -2.62 0.13 -1.87
N THR A 41 -1.49 0.56 -2.44
CA THR A 41 -0.23 0.70 -1.73
C THR A 41 -0.29 1.80 -0.66
N LEU A 42 -0.91 2.96 -0.92
CA LEU A 42 -1.07 3.99 0.13
C LEU A 42 -1.91 3.47 1.30
N ILE A 43 -2.98 2.74 1.00
CA ILE A 43 -3.85 2.14 2.02
C ILE A 43 -3.06 1.13 2.84
N ALA A 44 -2.31 0.24 2.18
CA ALA A 44 -1.46 -0.75 2.83
C ALA A 44 -0.41 -0.14 3.76
N LEU A 45 0.33 0.86 3.27
CA LEU A 45 1.38 1.54 4.04
C LEU A 45 0.78 2.30 5.24
N SER A 46 -0.35 2.98 5.04
CA SER A 46 -1.05 3.66 6.12
C SER A 46 -1.48 2.66 7.20
N ALA A 47 -2.11 1.55 6.81
CA ALA A 47 -2.54 0.51 7.75
C ALA A 47 -1.35 -0.07 8.54
N ARG A 48 -0.21 -0.32 7.87
CA ARG A 48 1.02 -0.78 8.51
C ARG A 48 1.55 0.22 9.54
N ASP A 49 1.63 1.49 9.18
CA ASP A 49 2.23 2.52 10.03
C ASP A 49 1.39 2.75 11.31
N PHE A 50 0.06 2.58 11.23
CA PHE A 50 -0.82 2.56 12.39
C PHE A 50 -0.87 1.20 13.13
N GLY A 51 -0.15 0.19 12.65
CA GLY A 51 -0.14 -1.16 13.22
C GLY A 51 -1.44 -1.95 13.04
N ALA A 52 -2.33 -1.48 12.17
CA ALA A 52 -3.66 -2.03 11.91
C ALA A 52 -3.62 -3.33 11.09
N THR A 53 -4.70 -4.10 11.17
CA THR A 53 -4.96 -5.26 10.29
C THR A 53 -5.81 -4.80 9.12
N LEU A 54 -5.36 -5.07 7.90
CA LEU A 54 -6.07 -4.74 6.67
C LEU A 54 -6.93 -5.93 6.22
N ILE A 55 -8.24 -5.70 6.10
CA ILE A 55 -9.21 -6.69 5.61
C ILE A 55 -9.64 -6.27 4.19
N THR A 56 -9.52 -7.16 3.21
CA THR A 56 -9.80 -6.83 1.79
C THR A 56 -10.24 -8.05 0.97
N CYS A 57 -11.08 -7.83 -0.04
CA CYS A 57 -11.38 -8.83 -1.08
C CYS A 57 -10.42 -8.77 -2.27
N ASN A 58 -9.64 -7.68 -2.42
CA ASN A 58 -8.66 -7.55 -3.49
C ASN A 58 -7.40 -8.37 -3.18
N ARG A 59 -7.51 -9.68 -3.34
CA ARG A 59 -6.43 -10.61 -3.01
C ARG A 59 -5.20 -10.40 -3.89
N GLU A 60 -5.38 -10.13 -5.18
CA GLU A 60 -4.28 -10.04 -6.14
C GLU A 60 -3.31 -8.91 -5.78
N ASP A 61 -3.83 -7.68 -5.64
CA ASP A 61 -2.97 -6.52 -5.41
C ASP A 61 -2.36 -6.52 -4.01
N PHE A 62 -3.16 -6.83 -2.97
CA PHE A 62 -2.65 -6.82 -1.61
C PHE A 62 -1.74 -8.00 -1.30
N ALA A 63 -1.92 -9.17 -1.94
CA ALA A 63 -0.92 -10.24 -1.85
C ALA A 63 0.38 -9.86 -2.54
N GLU A 64 0.33 -9.13 -3.66
CA GLU A 64 1.52 -8.64 -4.34
C GLU A 64 2.26 -7.57 -3.53
N ILE A 65 1.54 -6.58 -2.99
CA ILE A 65 2.12 -5.56 -2.11
C ILE A 65 2.77 -6.22 -0.87
N ASN A 66 2.14 -7.25 -0.31
CA ASN A 66 2.65 -7.95 0.88
C ASN A 66 3.98 -8.71 0.65
N LYS A 67 4.36 -8.95 -0.61
CA LYS A 67 5.69 -9.51 -0.93
C LYS A 67 6.82 -8.51 -0.66
N HIS A 68 6.49 -7.22 -0.63
CA HIS A 68 7.44 -6.13 -0.49
C HIS A 68 7.30 -5.38 0.84
N VAL A 69 6.13 -5.46 1.47
CA VAL A 69 5.81 -4.79 2.73
C VAL A 69 5.17 -5.79 3.67
N ALA A 70 5.62 -5.86 4.93
CA ALA A 70 5.01 -6.75 5.92
C ALA A 70 3.67 -6.18 6.41
N LEU A 71 2.56 -6.66 5.86
CA LEU A 71 1.19 -6.29 6.24
C LEU A 71 0.54 -7.38 7.09
N LYS A 72 -0.30 -6.96 8.04
CA LYS A 72 -1.25 -7.85 8.71
C LYS A 72 -2.50 -7.95 7.85
N LEU A 73 -2.67 -9.03 7.09
CA LEU A 73 -3.73 -9.18 6.10
C LEU A 73 -4.76 -10.26 6.46
N ILE A 74 -6.02 -9.96 6.21
CA ILE A 74 -7.13 -10.92 6.18
C ILE A 74 -7.85 -10.75 4.85
N PHE A 75 -8.08 -11.86 4.16
CA PHE A 75 -8.86 -11.88 2.91
C PHE A 75 -10.28 -12.35 3.18
N TRP A 76 -11.25 -11.69 2.55
CA TRP A 76 -12.69 -12.02 2.58
C TRP A 76 -13.17 -12.32 1.16
#